data_AF-A0A6P5JN09-F1
#
_entry.id   AF-A0A6P5JN09-F1
#
_cell.length_a   1.000
_cell.length_b   1.000
_cell.length_c   1.000
_cell.angle_alpha   90.00
_cell.angle_beta   90.00
_cell.angle_gamma   90.00
#
_symmetry.space_group_name_H-M   'P 1'
#
loop_
_entity.id
_entity.type
_entity.pdbx_description
1 polymer ?
#
loop_
_entity_poly.entity_id
_entity_poly.type
_entity_poly.pdbx_seq_one_letter_code
_entity_poly.pdbx_strand_id
1 'polypeptide(L)'
;MTRLQEHFSRLLQKYFCFRMIRLWLWGSRGLWVALIVFVTIGLVLQIWQWPFQTRPPGLYFPQLWAPSSGSSGSSLARSCHPQQQLVFLKTHKSGSSSVLSLLHQYGDRHSLRFALPIRYQFGYPRSFQATSVKGYLPHGGGPQPPFHILCHHMRFNLPEVLRVMPPDSFFFSIVRDPAALAISAFSYYKSVSSAFRAAPSLAAFLASPRAFYRPGGRGDHYARNLLWFDFGLPLPREMRALKRHPKPLKRTQSSDIHIWPSSSVSQPSKLDPNSLFKPPSHSTSRVRSADHSTSLSPTSITDSVTSSLIQWALAWLDSTFDLVLVAEYFDESLVLLADALCWGLDDVVGFVHNAQATGMKNVKGHKGVKDHGGIKDKQLAARARAWNNLDWALYVHFNHSLWDRADRYGRVRLASAVAKLRARRSALASHCLLGGAAVDPGQIANLQLRPFQFGAGGVLGYVLKKGLSPQDHEECERLATPELQYKDKLDAKQFPKAIQSPSHLPNATSPGPKGS
;
A
#
# COMPACT_ATOMS: atom_id res chain seq x y z
N MET A 1 65.22 24.56 -47.05
CA MET A 1 63.93 24.45 -46.34
C MET A 1 62.72 24.17 -47.25
N THR A 2 62.92 23.66 -48.48
CA THR A 2 61.87 23.55 -49.51
C THR A 2 61.62 22.13 -50.04
N ARG A 3 62.19 21.06 -49.44
CA ARG A 3 61.89 19.65 -49.84
C ARG A 3 61.19 18.80 -48.78
N LEU A 4 61.20 19.20 -47.51
CA LEU A 4 60.48 18.47 -46.45
C LEU A 4 58.99 18.87 -46.34
N GLN A 5 58.66 20.13 -46.67
CA GLN A 5 57.31 20.66 -46.54
C GLN A 5 56.37 20.20 -47.69
N GLU A 6 56.91 19.96 -48.89
CA GLU A 6 56.14 19.36 -50.00
C GLU A 6 55.79 17.89 -49.75
N HIS A 7 56.67 17.14 -49.07
CA HIS A 7 56.41 15.73 -48.77
C HIS A 7 55.31 15.54 -47.71
N PHE A 8 55.25 16.42 -46.71
CA PHE A 8 54.23 16.34 -45.66
C PHE A 8 52.84 16.74 -46.16
N SER A 9 52.75 17.74 -47.05
CA SER A 9 51.47 18.17 -47.64
C SER A 9 50.87 17.11 -48.59
N ARG A 10 51.72 16.42 -49.39
CA ARG A 10 51.26 15.32 -50.27
C ARG A 10 50.83 14.06 -49.51
N LEU A 11 51.37 13.82 -48.31
CA LEU A 11 50.98 12.70 -47.45
C LEU A 11 49.64 12.96 -46.73
N LEU A 12 49.42 14.16 -46.23
CA LEU A 12 48.15 14.55 -45.60
C LEU A 12 46.98 14.60 -46.61
N GLN A 13 47.23 15.05 -47.84
CA GLN A 13 46.19 15.09 -48.87
C GLN A 13 45.81 13.70 -49.40
N LYS A 14 46.73 12.72 -49.38
CA LYS A 14 46.41 11.31 -49.67
C LYS A 14 45.67 10.61 -48.52
N TYR A 15 45.98 10.94 -47.26
CA TYR A 15 45.31 10.35 -46.09
C TYR A 15 43.86 10.86 -45.89
N PHE A 16 43.59 12.13 -46.19
CA PHE A 16 42.22 12.67 -46.08
C PHE A 16 41.31 12.25 -47.24
N CYS A 17 41.83 12.09 -48.46
CA CYS A 17 41.02 11.69 -49.61
C CYS A 17 40.60 10.20 -49.56
N PHE A 18 41.45 9.32 -49.02
CA PHE A 18 41.16 7.88 -48.95
C PHE A 18 40.19 7.49 -47.81
N ARG A 19 40.06 8.34 -46.77
CA ARG A 19 39.20 8.07 -45.61
C ARG A 19 37.78 8.66 -45.74
N MET A 20 37.61 9.70 -46.56
CA MET A 20 36.30 10.28 -46.88
C MET A 20 35.53 9.49 -47.96
N ILE A 21 36.21 8.77 -48.85
CA ILE A 21 35.57 8.00 -49.93
C ILE A 21 35.10 6.60 -49.46
N ARG A 22 35.63 6.06 -48.35
CA ARG A 22 35.13 4.80 -47.75
C ARG A 22 33.90 4.96 -46.86
N LEU A 23 33.56 6.19 -46.45
CA LEU A 23 32.34 6.49 -45.69
C LEU A 23 31.13 6.80 -46.59
N TRP A 24 31.33 6.90 -47.90
CA TRP A 24 30.28 7.23 -48.89
C TRP A 24 29.88 6.06 -49.79
N LEU A 25 30.33 4.85 -49.45
CA LEU A 25 29.94 3.58 -50.08
C LEU A 25 29.23 2.61 -49.12
N TRP A 26 28.71 3.10 -48.00
CA TRP A 26 27.58 2.44 -47.35
C TRP A 26 26.30 2.98 -47.98
N GLY A 27 25.98 2.42 -49.16
CA GLY A 27 24.67 2.59 -49.80
C GLY A 27 23.55 2.20 -48.85
N SER A 28 22.30 2.50 -49.22
CA SER A 28 21.09 2.33 -48.38
C SER A 28 21.06 1.09 -47.49
N ARG A 29 21.64 -0.03 -47.95
CA ARG A 29 21.86 -1.27 -47.19
C ARG A 29 22.61 -1.09 -45.86
N GLY A 30 23.67 -0.27 -45.77
CA GLY A 30 24.41 -0.04 -44.53
C GLY A 30 23.61 0.72 -43.48
N LEU A 31 22.80 1.69 -43.93
CA LEU A 31 21.85 2.42 -43.09
C LEU A 31 20.73 1.52 -42.57
N TRP A 32 20.19 0.64 -43.40
CA TRP A 32 19.19 -0.36 -42.99
C TRP A 32 19.76 -1.38 -42.00
N VAL A 33 20.99 -1.85 -42.20
CA VAL A 33 21.66 -2.75 -41.25
C VAL A 33 21.91 -2.06 -39.91
N ALA A 34 22.39 -0.81 -39.91
CA ALA A 34 22.54 -0.04 -38.68
C ALA A 34 21.20 0.16 -37.96
N LEU A 35 20.12 0.49 -38.70
CA LEU A 35 18.78 0.66 -38.13
C LEU A 35 18.26 -0.63 -37.51
N ILE A 36 18.42 -1.78 -38.18
CA ILE A 36 18.05 -3.10 -37.65
C ILE A 36 18.85 -3.40 -36.39
N VAL A 37 20.16 -3.14 -36.37
CA VAL A 37 21.02 -3.35 -35.19
C VAL A 37 20.60 -2.46 -34.02
N PHE A 38 20.26 -1.18 -34.25
CA PHE A 38 19.78 -0.31 -33.18
C PHE A 38 18.38 -0.69 -32.69
N VAL A 39 17.49 -1.16 -33.57
CA VAL A 39 16.16 -1.65 -33.20
C VAL A 39 16.25 -2.97 -32.44
N THR A 40 17.13 -3.89 -32.84
CA THR A 40 17.34 -5.15 -32.12
C THR A 40 18.04 -4.92 -30.79
N ILE A 41 19.03 -4.03 -30.71
CA ILE A 41 19.61 -3.62 -29.42
C ILE A 41 18.55 -2.92 -28.55
N GLY A 42 17.70 -2.07 -29.12
CA GLY A 42 16.60 -1.43 -28.41
C GLY A 42 15.56 -2.43 -27.88
N LEU A 43 15.19 -3.42 -28.69
CA LEU A 43 14.28 -4.51 -28.31
C LEU A 43 14.91 -5.47 -27.30
N VAL A 44 16.18 -5.85 -27.49
CA VAL A 44 16.94 -6.67 -26.55
C VAL A 44 17.11 -5.92 -25.24
N LEU A 45 17.39 -4.61 -25.24
CA LEU A 45 17.42 -3.79 -24.04
C LEU A 45 16.03 -3.60 -23.43
N GLN A 46 14.94 -3.53 -24.21
CA GLN A 46 13.58 -3.54 -23.66
C GLN A 46 13.20 -4.89 -23.02
N ILE A 47 13.67 -5.99 -23.60
CA ILE A 47 13.48 -7.35 -23.08
C ILE A 47 14.43 -7.64 -21.90
N TRP A 48 15.63 -7.06 -21.86
CA TRP A 48 16.58 -7.15 -20.74
C TRP A 48 16.31 -6.15 -19.62
N GLN A 49 15.62 -5.04 -19.89
CA GLN A 49 15.01 -4.21 -18.85
C GLN A 49 13.66 -4.78 -18.37
N TRP A 50 13.21 -5.86 -19.00
CA TRP A 50 12.15 -6.73 -18.50
C TRP A 50 12.76 -7.95 -17.82
N PRO A 51 13.48 -7.76 -16.69
CA PRO A 51 13.04 -8.44 -15.48
C PRO A 51 13.57 -7.81 -14.17
N PHE A 52 13.06 -6.68 -13.64
CA PHE A 52 13.53 -6.23 -12.29
C PHE A 52 12.52 -5.53 -11.38
N GLN A 53 11.22 -5.56 -11.69
CA GLN A 53 10.20 -5.09 -10.72
C GLN A 53 9.38 -6.20 -10.09
N THR A 54 9.52 -7.43 -10.53
CA THR A 54 8.89 -8.59 -9.88
C THR A 54 9.91 -9.26 -8.95
N ARG A 55 9.47 -9.78 -7.80
CA ARG A 55 10.34 -10.66 -7.00
C ARG A 55 10.80 -11.81 -7.91
N PRO A 56 12.08 -12.23 -7.88
CA PRO A 56 12.54 -13.35 -8.70
C PRO A 56 11.64 -14.57 -8.44
N PRO A 57 11.14 -15.26 -9.47
CA PRO A 57 10.31 -16.44 -9.29
C PRO A 57 11.17 -17.56 -8.73
N GLY A 58 11.22 -17.64 -7.41
CA GLY A 58 11.96 -18.61 -6.64
C GLY A 58 11.56 -18.42 -5.20
N LEU A 59 10.80 -19.38 -4.66
CA LEU A 59 10.03 -19.31 -3.41
C LEU A 59 8.64 -18.67 -3.57
N TYR A 60 7.89 -19.07 -4.60
CA TYR A 60 6.49 -19.39 -4.27
C TYR A 60 6.57 -20.39 -3.12
N PHE A 61 6.10 -20.03 -1.92
CA PHE A 61 5.73 -21.06 -0.96
C PHE A 61 4.94 -22.08 -1.77
N PRO A 62 5.38 -23.36 -1.86
CA PRO A 62 4.68 -24.33 -2.68
C PRO A 62 3.23 -24.20 -2.29
N GLN A 63 2.37 -23.83 -3.25
CA GLN A 63 0.94 -23.64 -3.07
C GLN A 63 0.50 -24.61 -2.00
N LEU A 64 0.18 -24.09 -0.81
CA LEU A 64 0.12 -24.93 0.39
C LEU A 64 -0.90 -26.06 0.22
N TRP A 65 -1.77 -25.97 -0.78
CA TRP A 65 -2.73 -27.00 -1.14
C TRP A 65 -2.80 -27.19 -2.65
N ALA A 66 -2.13 -28.23 -3.15
CA ALA A 66 -2.65 -28.98 -4.29
C ALA A 66 -3.72 -29.94 -3.74
N PRO A 67 -4.89 -30.11 -4.39
CA PRO A 67 -5.82 -31.15 -4.02
C PRO A 67 -5.18 -32.49 -4.36
N SER A 68 -4.89 -33.30 -3.35
CA SER A 68 -4.55 -34.71 -3.57
C SER A 68 -5.79 -35.43 -4.09
N SER A 69 -5.83 -35.63 -5.40
CA SER A 69 -6.62 -36.71 -6.00
C SER A 69 -6.18 -38.03 -5.35
N GLY A 70 -7.15 -38.76 -4.82
CA GLY A 70 -6.93 -39.85 -3.88
C GLY A 70 -5.91 -40.90 -4.30
N SER A 71 -5.04 -41.26 -3.37
CA SER A 71 -4.62 -42.64 -3.12
C SER A 71 -4.08 -42.74 -1.70
N SER A 72 -4.44 -43.82 -1.03
CA SER A 72 -4.13 -44.14 0.35
C SER A 72 -2.62 -44.29 0.60
N GLY A 73 -2.08 -43.63 1.62
CA GLY A 73 -0.75 -43.95 2.16
C GLY A 73 -0.06 -42.77 2.86
N SER A 74 0.00 -42.82 4.20
CA SER A 74 0.86 -42.01 5.07
C SER A 74 0.70 -40.48 5.02
N SER A 75 -0.14 -39.94 5.91
CA SER A 75 -0.17 -38.52 6.25
C SER A 75 1.09 -38.11 7.00
N LEU A 76 2.17 -37.80 6.28
CA LEU A 76 3.21 -36.92 6.81
C LEU A 76 2.55 -35.55 7.04
N ALA A 77 2.25 -35.22 8.29
CA ALA A 77 1.89 -33.87 8.69
C ALA A 77 2.97 -32.91 8.17
N ARG A 78 2.65 -32.13 7.13
CA ARG A 78 3.60 -31.16 6.56
C ARG A 78 3.98 -30.16 7.64
N SER A 79 5.27 -30.08 7.95
CA SER A 79 5.84 -29.08 8.85
C SER A 79 5.59 -27.68 8.29
N CYS A 80 4.75 -26.89 8.95
CA CYS A 80 4.51 -25.47 8.67
C CYS A 80 5.31 -24.68 9.71
N HIS A 81 6.32 -23.93 9.28
CA HIS A 81 7.11 -23.10 10.21
C HIS A 81 6.53 -21.68 10.26
N PRO A 82 6.28 -21.12 11.47
CA PRO A 82 5.79 -19.76 11.62
C PRO A 82 6.65 -18.74 10.87
N GLN A 83 6.01 -17.97 9.98
CA GLN A 83 6.68 -16.93 9.22
C GLN A 83 7.03 -15.73 10.12
N GLN A 84 8.29 -15.31 10.08
CA GLN A 84 8.80 -14.19 10.90
C GLN A 84 9.38 -13.06 10.06
N GLN A 85 9.63 -13.29 8.77
CA GLN A 85 10.13 -12.28 7.84
C GLN A 85 8.94 -11.67 7.10
N LEU A 86 8.51 -10.50 7.53
CA LEU A 86 7.23 -9.89 7.15
C LEU A 86 7.43 -8.47 6.62
N VAL A 87 6.81 -8.22 5.47
CA VAL A 87 6.65 -6.88 4.92
C VAL A 87 5.17 -6.54 4.89
N PHE A 88 4.74 -5.69 5.83
CA PHE A 88 3.38 -5.17 5.84
C PHE A 88 3.35 -3.75 5.27
N LEU A 89 2.81 -3.60 4.06
CA LEU A 89 2.50 -2.27 3.52
C LEU A 89 1.25 -1.73 4.21
N LYS A 90 1.47 -0.86 5.19
CA LYS A 90 0.42 -0.16 5.91
C LYS A 90 -0.22 0.95 5.06
N THR A 91 -1.42 0.71 4.54
CA THR A 91 -2.24 1.72 3.84
C THR A 91 -2.99 2.64 4.80
N HIS A 92 -3.31 3.85 4.38
CA HIS A 92 -4.00 4.83 5.21
C HIS A 92 -5.51 4.56 5.28
N LYS A 93 -6.08 4.74 6.48
CA LYS A 93 -7.54 4.73 6.76
C LYS A 93 -8.27 3.42 6.41
N SER A 94 -7.54 2.32 6.37
CA SER A 94 -7.99 0.96 6.05
C SER A 94 -8.07 0.02 7.26
N GLY A 95 -7.92 0.51 8.49
CA GLY A 95 -7.81 -0.35 9.70
C GLY A 95 -6.41 -0.95 9.92
N SER A 96 -5.44 -0.58 9.09
CA SER A 96 -4.06 -1.06 9.10
C SER A 96 -3.29 -0.86 10.41
N SER A 97 -3.67 0.09 11.27
CA SER A 97 -3.07 0.23 12.61
C SER A 97 -3.39 -0.91 13.55
N SER A 98 -4.54 -1.58 13.37
CA SER A 98 -4.85 -2.78 14.15
C SER A 98 -3.92 -3.93 13.75
N VAL A 99 -3.68 -4.11 12.45
CA VAL A 99 -2.72 -5.10 11.93
C VAL A 99 -1.30 -4.80 12.39
N LEU A 100 -0.87 -3.52 12.32
CA LEU A 100 0.44 -3.12 12.83
C LEU A 100 0.59 -3.43 14.32
N SER A 101 -0.45 -3.19 15.14
CA SER A 101 -0.43 -3.54 16.56
C SER A 101 -0.23 -5.03 16.78
N LEU A 102 -0.92 -5.90 16.01
CA LEU A 102 -0.69 -7.35 16.05
C LEU A 102 0.76 -7.71 15.74
N LEU A 103 1.34 -7.09 14.71
CA LEU A 103 2.73 -7.34 14.32
C LEU A 103 3.74 -6.87 15.38
N HIS A 104 3.48 -5.71 16.01
CA HIS A 104 4.28 -5.23 17.15
C HIS A 104 4.24 -6.24 18.30
N GLN A 105 3.06 -6.72 18.66
CA GLN A 105 2.87 -7.69 19.74
C GLN A 105 3.58 -9.01 19.43
N TYR A 106 3.35 -9.57 18.24
CA TYR A 106 3.98 -10.82 17.81
C TYR A 106 5.51 -10.68 17.81
N GLY A 107 6.05 -9.66 17.16
CA GLY A 107 7.50 -9.47 17.10
C GLY A 107 8.12 -9.21 18.48
N ASP A 108 7.43 -8.51 19.38
CA ASP A 108 7.92 -8.30 20.75
C ASP A 108 7.97 -9.62 21.55
N ARG A 109 6.90 -10.43 21.51
CA ARG A 109 6.83 -11.75 22.16
C ARG A 109 7.93 -12.70 21.66
N HIS A 110 8.25 -12.63 20.36
CA HIS A 110 9.26 -13.47 19.72
C HIS A 110 10.64 -12.83 19.62
N SER A 111 10.87 -11.68 20.27
CA SER A 111 12.15 -10.95 20.24
C SER A 111 12.68 -10.67 18.82
N LEU A 112 11.77 -10.38 17.89
CA LEU A 112 12.08 -10.08 16.49
C LEU A 112 12.56 -8.64 16.31
N ARG A 113 13.46 -8.46 15.34
CA ARG A 113 13.99 -7.13 14.96
C ARG A 113 13.08 -6.42 13.98
N PHE A 114 12.73 -5.18 14.28
CA PHE A 114 11.90 -4.34 13.42
C PHE A 114 12.74 -3.37 12.60
N ALA A 115 12.42 -3.22 11.32
CA ALA A 115 12.81 -2.05 10.56
C ALA A 115 11.94 -0.88 11.05
N LEU A 116 12.52 0.00 11.86
CA LEU A 116 11.82 1.13 12.49
C LEU A 116 12.16 2.45 11.76
N PRO A 117 11.18 3.36 11.59
CA PRO A 117 11.47 4.70 11.09
C PRO A 117 12.19 5.52 12.16
N ILE A 118 13.00 6.50 11.73
CA ILE A 118 13.64 7.48 12.64
C ILE A 118 12.59 8.30 13.42
N ARG A 119 11.43 8.56 12.78
CA ARG A 119 10.29 9.24 13.40
C ARG A 119 9.11 8.26 13.51
N TYR A 120 7.91 8.66 13.10
CA TYR A 120 6.73 7.80 13.12
C TYR A 120 6.43 7.11 11.78
N GLN A 121 7.07 7.55 10.68
CA GLN A 121 6.86 7.02 9.33
C GLN A 121 8.12 7.14 8.46
N PHE A 122 8.19 6.38 7.37
CA PHE A 122 9.33 6.34 6.45
C PHE A 122 9.27 7.42 5.37
N GLY A 123 9.41 8.69 5.76
CA GLY A 123 9.62 9.79 4.81
C GLY A 123 8.40 10.18 3.94
N TYR A 124 7.22 9.65 4.25
CA TYR A 124 5.95 9.92 3.56
C TYR A 124 5.65 11.43 3.49
N PRO A 125 5.18 11.98 2.35
CA PRO A 125 4.62 11.30 1.17
C PRO A 125 5.64 10.96 0.06
N ARG A 126 6.95 11.11 0.31
CA ARG A 126 7.97 10.66 -0.65
C ARG A 126 8.01 9.12 -0.69
N SER A 127 8.43 8.57 -1.83
CA SER A 127 8.65 7.13 -1.96
C SER A 127 9.65 6.64 -0.90
N PHE A 128 9.42 5.43 -0.39
CA PHE A 128 10.27 4.76 0.58
C PHE A 128 11.72 4.70 0.08
N GLN A 129 12.64 4.91 1.01
CA GLN A 129 14.08 4.75 0.82
C GLN A 129 14.63 3.97 2.00
N ALA A 130 15.54 3.03 1.76
CA ALA A 130 16.13 2.18 2.79
C ALA A 130 16.82 3.00 3.90
N THR A 131 17.40 4.15 3.53
CA THR A 131 18.01 5.13 4.46
C THR A 131 17.02 5.77 5.44
N SER A 132 15.71 5.60 5.24
CA SER A 132 14.69 6.03 6.20
C SER A 132 14.54 5.07 7.39
N VAL A 133 15.13 3.87 7.31
CA VAL A 133 15.16 2.87 8.38
C VAL A 133 16.28 3.21 9.34
N LYS A 134 15.94 3.37 10.62
CA LYS A 134 16.90 3.64 11.69
C LYS A 134 17.89 2.48 11.82
N GLY A 135 19.17 2.81 11.89
CA GLY A 135 20.24 1.81 11.95
C GLY A 135 20.53 1.09 10.64
N TYR A 136 19.90 1.50 9.52
CA TYR A 136 20.27 0.98 8.20
C TYR A 136 21.65 1.51 7.77
N LEU A 137 22.52 0.60 7.37
CA LEU A 137 23.85 0.90 6.85
C LEU A 137 23.95 0.42 5.39
N PRO A 138 24.14 1.32 4.42
CA PRO A 138 24.32 0.92 3.01
C PRO A 138 25.68 0.24 2.84
N HIS A 139 25.68 -1.06 2.49
CA HIS A 139 26.81 -1.86 1.96
C HIS A 139 28.23 -1.44 2.44
N GLY A 140 28.67 -1.92 3.60
CA GLY A 140 30.08 -1.74 4.01
C GLY A 140 30.42 -1.93 5.49
N GLY A 141 29.48 -2.33 6.35
CA GLY A 141 29.72 -2.49 7.80
C GLY A 141 29.39 -3.90 8.31
N GLY A 142 30.01 -4.93 7.75
CA GLY A 142 29.86 -6.33 8.19
C GLY A 142 28.46 -6.95 7.99
N PRO A 143 28.26 -8.21 8.40
CA PRO A 143 26.94 -8.84 8.39
C PRO A 143 26.06 -8.18 9.46
N GLN A 144 25.20 -7.26 9.05
CA GLN A 144 24.08 -6.83 9.90
C GLN A 144 23.06 -7.98 9.89
N PRO A 145 22.52 -8.40 11.05
CA PRO A 145 21.42 -9.33 11.04
C PRO A 145 20.27 -8.72 10.22
N PRO A 146 19.48 -9.52 9.50
CA PRO A 146 18.33 -8.99 8.78
C PRO A 146 17.30 -8.42 9.76
N PHE A 147 16.47 -7.51 9.25
CA PHE A 147 15.22 -7.18 9.93
C PHE A 147 14.20 -8.28 9.67
N HIS A 148 13.35 -8.52 10.66
CA HIS A 148 12.28 -9.51 10.58
C HIS A 148 10.97 -8.84 10.16
N ILE A 149 10.66 -7.65 10.66
CA ILE A 149 9.37 -7.01 10.39
C ILE A 149 9.54 -5.57 9.90
N LEU A 150 8.97 -5.26 8.73
CA LEU A 150 8.82 -3.91 8.19
C LEU A 150 7.32 -3.59 8.05
N CYS A 151 6.78 -2.75 8.93
CA CYS A 151 5.32 -2.55 9.02
C CYS A 151 4.83 -1.09 9.19
N HIS A 152 5.72 -0.09 9.23
CA HIS A 152 5.32 1.31 9.44
C HIS A 152 4.97 2.03 8.13
N HIS A 153 4.23 3.15 8.23
CA HIS A 153 3.76 3.91 7.08
C HIS A 153 4.89 4.30 6.12
N MET A 154 4.69 4.00 4.84
CA MET A 154 5.55 4.36 3.74
C MET A 154 4.72 4.59 2.48
N ARG A 155 5.34 5.20 1.47
CA ARG A 155 4.87 5.07 0.09
C ARG A 155 5.72 3.99 -0.57
N PHE A 156 5.11 2.88 -0.95
CA PHE A 156 5.82 1.66 -1.32
C PHE A 156 6.82 1.87 -2.46
N ASN A 157 7.97 1.20 -2.34
CA ASN A 157 9.03 1.21 -3.33
C ASN A 157 9.79 -0.11 -3.22
N LEU A 158 9.36 -1.12 -4.00
CA LEU A 158 9.86 -2.50 -3.87
C LEU A 158 11.40 -2.59 -3.95
N PRO A 159 12.10 -1.97 -4.92
CA PRO A 159 13.57 -2.00 -4.95
C PRO A 159 14.23 -1.56 -3.65
N GLU A 160 13.70 -0.53 -2.98
CA GLU A 160 14.26 -0.05 -1.71
C GLU A 160 13.85 -0.93 -0.52
N VAL A 161 12.67 -1.55 -0.56
CA VAL A 161 12.25 -2.54 0.45
C VAL A 161 13.16 -3.77 0.42
N LEU A 162 13.51 -4.26 -0.77
CA LEU A 162 14.41 -5.40 -0.96
C LEU A 162 15.86 -5.13 -0.52
N ARG A 163 16.22 -3.87 -0.25
CA ARG A 163 17.52 -3.53 0.37
C ARG A 163 17.51 -3.68 1.88
N VAL A 164 16.32 -3.75 2.49
CA VAL A 164 16.12 -3.80 3.95
C VAL A 164 15.67 -5.20 4.38
N MET A 165 14.78 -5.80 3.59
CA MET A 165 14.11 -7.05 3.90
C MET A 165 14.52 -8.14 2.91
N PRO A 166 14.72 -9.39 3.36
CA PRO A 166 15.02 -10.51 2.47
C PRO A 166 13.94 -10.71 1.39
N PRO A 167 14.30 -11.12 0.16
CA PRO A 167 13.37 -11.23 -0.96
C PRO A 167 12.29 -12.30 -0.77
N ASP A 168 12.55 -13.28 0.09
CA ASP A 168 11.64 -14.37 0.49
C ASP A 168 10.74 -14.01 1.69
N SER A 169 10.78 -12.77 2.16
CA SER A 169 9.82 -12.27 3.16
C SER A 169 8.38 -12.40 2.66
N PHE A 170 7.43 -12.58 3.57
CA PHE A 170 6.00 -12.56 3.28
C PHE A 170 5.49 -11.13 3.15
N PHE A 171 5.10 -10.72 1.95
CA PHE A 171 4.58 -9.38 1.63
C PHE A 171 3.06 -9.37 1.74
N PHE A 172 2.52 -8.49 2.55
CA PHE A 172 1.08 -8.31 2.62
C PHE A 172 0.66 -6.87 2.84
N SER A 173 -0.60 -6.58 2.55
CA SER A 173 -1.19 -5.25 2.71
C SER A 173 -2.67 -5.37 3.07
N ILE A 174 -3.38 -4.23 3.11
CA ILE A 174 -4.81 -4.16 3.38
C ILE A 174 -5.45 -3.08 2.52
N VAL A 175 -6.61 -3.36 1.95
CA VAL A 175 -7.43 -2.40 1.20
C VAL A 175 -8.78 -2.19 1.89
N ARG A 176 -9.48 -1.14 1.48
CA ARG A 176 -10.80 -0.77 2.01
C ARG A 176 -11.66 -0.20 0.88
N ASP A 177 -12.98 -0.33 0.99
CA ASP A 177 -13.90 0.32 0.04
C ASP A 177 -13.62 1.84 -0.03
N PRO A 178 -13.36 2.41 -1.22
CA PRO A 178 -13.04 3.82 -1.38
C PRO A 178 -14.12 4.77 -0.88
N ALA A 179 -15.39 4.37 -0.83
CA ALA A 179 -16.46 5.19 -0.24
C ALA A 179 -16.29 5.32 1.27
N ALA A 180 -16.10 4.20 1.97
CA ALA A 180 -15.87 4.20 3.41
C ALA A 180 -14.53 4.88 3.76
N LEU A 181 -13.50 4.64 2.93
CA LEU A 181 -12.20 5.29 3.06
C LEU A 181 -12.30 6.80 2.86
N ALA A 182 -13.04 7.29 1.87
CA ALA A 182 -13.21 8.72 1.61
C ALA A 182 -13.84 9.46 2.79
N ILE A 183 -14.82 8.85 3.47
CA ILE A 183 -15.42 9.40 4.69
C ILE A 183 -14.35 9.59 5.79
N SER A 184 -13.58 8.53 6.04
CA SER A 184 -12.54 8.57 7.08
C SER A 184 -11.40 9.51 6.71
N ALA A 185 -10.98 9.53 5.45
CA ALA A 185 -9.92 10.40 4.94
C ALA A 185 -10.33 11.88 4.99
N PHE A 186 -11.56 12.22 4.57
CA PHE A 186 -12.05 13.60 4.60
C PHE A 186 -12.10 14.15 6.02
N SER A 187 -12.62 13.36 6.98
CA SER A 187 -12.69 13.78 8.38
C SER A 187 -11.31 13.91 9.03
N TYR A 188 -10.42 12.95 8.78
CA TYR A 188 -9.11 12.89 9.42
C TYR A 188 -8.12 13.91 8.83
N TYR A 189 -8.09 14.07 7.51
CA TYR A 189 -7.15 14.97 6.82
C TYR A 189 -7.74 16.33 6.48
N LYS A 190 -8.91 16.67 7.05
CA LYS A 190 -9.65 17.92 6.78
C LYS A 190 -8.77 19.17 6.84
N SER A 191 -7.93 19.27 7.86
CA SER A 191 -7.04 20.42 8.07
C SER A 191 -5.74 20.34 7.29
N VAL A 192 -5.34 19.16 6.80
CA VAL A 192 -4.03 18.93 6.15
C VAL A 192 -4.09 19.07 4.64
N SER A 193 -5.09 18.46 4.00
CA SER A 193 -5.29 18.55 2.55
C SER A 193 -5.88 19.91 2.21
N SER A 194 -5.26 20.65 1.30
CA SER A 194 -5.83 21.89 0.77
C SER A 194 -7.20 21.68 0.12
N ALA A 195 -7.38 20.58 -0.61
CA ALA A 195 -8.64 20.22 -1.24
C ALA A 195 -9.75 19.96 -0.22
N PHE A 196 -9.47 19.16 0.80
CA PHE A 196 -10.46 18.89 1.85
C PHE A 196 -10.74 20.13 2.70
N ARG A 197 -9.73 20.95 3.02
CA ARG A 197 -9.91 22.18 3.79
C ARG A 197 -10.82 23.17 3.08
N ALA A 198 -10.68 23.31 1.77
CA ALA A 198 -11.46 24.23 0.95
C ALA A 198 -12.92 23.79 0.76
N ALA A 199 -13.20 22.49 0.76
CA ALA A 199 -14.57 21.99 0.64
C ALA A 199 -15.35 22.19 1.95
N PRO A 200 -16.63 22.60 1.96
CA PRO A 200 -17.39 22.73 3.21
C PRO A 200 -17.76 21.36 3.81
N SER A 201 -18.07 20.35 2.98
CA SER A 201 -18.43 19.00 3.41
C SER A 201 -17.94 17.95 2.41
N LEU A 202 -17.96 16.67 2.80
CA LEU A 202 -17.62 15.57 1.88
C LEU A 202 -18.58 15.53 0.70
N ALA A 203 -19.87 15.78 0.94
CA ALA A 203 -20.88 15.83 -0.11
C ALA A 203 -20.59 16.95 -1.12
N ALA A 204 -20.21 18.14 -0.65
CA ALA A 204 -19.82 19.24 -1.53
C ALA A 204 -18.54 18.92 -2.31
N PHE A 205 -17.54 18.34 -1.64
CA PHE A 205 -16.31 17.89 -2.29
C PHE A 205 -16.61 16.89 -3.41
N LEU A 206 -17.39 15.84 -3.14
CA LEU A 206 -17.70 14.79 -4.12
C LEU A 206 -18.69 15.23 -5.20
N ALA A 207 -19.49 16.27 -4.97
CA ALA A 207 -20.35 16.85 -5.99
C ALA A 207 -19.54 17.62 -7.05
N SER A 208 -18.42 18.25 -6.68
CA SER A 208 -17.55 18.98 -7.62
C SER A 208 -16.07 18.88 -7.23
N PRO A 209 -15.45 17.69 -7.30
CA PRO A 209 -14.12 17.47 -6.73
C PRO A 209 -13.05 18.29 -7.45
N ARG A 210 -13.23 18.55 -8.76
CA ARG A 210 -12.32 19.38 -9.56
C ARG A 210 -12.30 20.86 -9.15
N ALA A 211 -13.33 21.35 -8.44
CA ALA A 211 -13.33 22.71 -7.90
C ALA A 211 -12.36 22.87 -6.71
N PHE A 212 -12.06 21.78 -6.00
CA PHE A 212 -11.25 21.79 -4.79
C PHE A 212 -9.88 21.13 -4.97
N TYR A 213 -9.82 20.02 -5.71
CA TYR A 213 -8.63 19.20 -5.86
C TYR A 213 -7.68 19.73 -6.93
N ARG A 214 -6.40 19.88 -6.57
CA ARG A 214 -5.32 20.21 -7.51
C ARG A 214 -4.25 19.12 -7.46
N PRO A 215 -3.86 18.53 -8.61
CA PRO A 215 -2.74 17.58 -8.64
C PRO A 215 -1.47 18.19 -8.03
N GLY A 216 -0.90 17.53 -7.03
CA GLY A 216 0.28 18.02 -6.32
C GLY A 216 0.01 19.13 -5.29
N GLY A 217 -1.25 19.47 -5.03
CA GLY A 217 -1.63 20.36 -3.93
C GLY A 217 -1.16 19.84 -2.58
N ARG A 218 -0.99 20.75 -1.61
CA ARG A 218 -0.42 20.43 -0.30
C ARG A 218 -1.33 19.43 0.43
N GLY A 219 -0.81 18.22 0.66
CA GLY A 219 -1.56 17.15 1.33
C GLY A 219 -2.68 16.53 0.48
N ASP A 220 -2.80 16.90 -0.80
CA ASP A 220 -3.91 16.44 -1.64
C ASP A 220 -3.75 15.00 -2.13
N HIS A 221 -2.62 14.34 -1.89
CA HIS A 221 -2.50 12.88 -2.07
C HIS A 221 -3.48 12.10 -1.17
N TYR A 222 -3.95 12.68 -0.06
CA TYR A 222 -5.04 12.10 0.76
C TYR A 222 -6.43 12.22 0.13
N ALA A 223 -6.59 13.06 -0.88
CA ALA A 223 -7.90 13.44 -1.41
C ALA A 223 -8.31 12.69 -2.69
N ARG A 224 -7.40 11.89 -3.28
CA ARG A 224 -7.68 11.13 -4.49
C ARG A 224 -6.78 9.90 -4.61
N ASN A 225 -7.38 8.73 -4.77
CA ASN A 225 -6.70 7.45 -4.98
C ASN A 225 -5.59 7.20 -3.94
N LEU A 226 -5.96 7.26 -2.66
CA LEU A 226 -5.03 7.18 -1.53
C LEU A 226 -4.39 5.80 -1.42
N LEU A 227 -5.14 4.72 -1.64
CA LEU A 227 -4.57 3.36 -1.61
C LEU A 227 -3.56 3.20 -2.75
N TRP A 228 -3.93 3.57 -3.97
CA TRP A 228 -3.03 3.57 -5.13
C TRP A 228 -1.75 4.36 -4.87
N PHE A 229 -1.87 5.52 -4.21
CA PHE A 229 -0.74 6.33 -3.82
C PHE A 229 0.18 5.62 -2.81
N ASP A 230 -0.39 4.97 -1.79
CA ASP A 230 0.33 4.21 -0.76
C ASP A 230 1.07 3.01 -1.36
N PHE A 231 0.46 2.30 -2.31
CA PHE A 231 1.10 1.24 -3.12
C PHE A 231 2.22 1.76 -4.02
N GLY A 232 2.50 3.06 -4.05
CA GLY A 232 3.59 3.64 -4.83
C GLY A 232 3.34 3.61 -6.34
N LEU A 233 2.12 3.28 -6.76
CA LEU A 233 1.79 3.03 -8.15
C LEU A 233 1.86 4.31 -9.00
N PRO A 234 2.20 4.18 -10.29
CA PRO A 234 2.25 5.31 -11.21
C PRO A 234 0.86 5.92 -11.43
N LEU A 235 0.79 7.25 -11.53
CA LEU A 235 -0.44 7.94 -11.92
C LEU A 235 -0.65 7.83 -13.44
N PRO A 236 -1.90 7.76 -13.95
CA PRO A 236 -2.21 7.95 -15.37
C PRO A 236 -1.55 9.21 -15.97
N ARG A 237 -1.16 9.14 -17.25
CA ARG A 237 -0.36 10.19 -17.95
C ARG A 237 -1.00 11.58 -17.89
N GLU A 238 -2.33 11.67 -18.01
CA GLU A 238 -3.09 12.92 -17.91
C GLU A 238 -2.88 13.64 -16.58
N MET A 239 -2.83 12.89 -15.47
CA MET A 239 -2.59 13.49 -14.15
C MET A 239 -1.12 13.90 -13.95
N ARG A 240 -0.18 13.27 -14.66
CA ARG A 240 1.23 13.70 -14.68
C ARG A 240 1.41 15.00 -15.48
N ALA A 241 0.68 15.15 -16.59
CA ALA A 241 0.69 16.38 -17.40
C ALA A 241 0.13 17.58 -16.62
N LEU A 242 -0.98 17.40 -15.89
CA LEU A 242 -1.55 18.42 -15.01
C LEU A 242 -0.61 18.83 -13.86
N LYS A 243 0.26 17.93 -13.39
CA LYS A 243 1.29 18.24 -12.37
C LYS A 243 2.43 19.10 -12.93
N ARG A 244 2.73 19.00 -14.23
CA ARG A 244 3.83 19.74 -14.88
C ARG A 244 3.42 21.14 -15.34
N HIS A 245 2.13 21.37 -15.61
CA HIS A 245 1.60 22.67 -16.00
C HIS A 245 0.33 23.04 -15.21
N PRO A 246 0.47 23.62 -14.00
CA PRO A 246 -0.66 24.14 -13.23
C PRO A 246 -1.14 25.47 -13.83
N LYS A 247 -1.74 25.46 -15.03
CA LYS A 247 -2.48 26.64 -15.50
C LYS A 247 -3.84 26.70 -14.78
N PRO A 248 -4.29 27.87 -14.30
CA PRO A 248 -5.67 28.01 -13.85
C PRO A 248 -6.57 27.77 -15.07
N LEU A 249 -7.49 26.81 -14.97
CA LEU A 249 -8.59 26.73 -15.94
C LEU A 249 -9.34 28.06 -15.86
N LYS A 250 -9.13 28.93 -16.86
CA LYS A 250 -10.05 30.03 -17.11
C LYS A 250 -11.41 29.39 -17.35
N ARG A 251 -12.39 29.91 -16.60
CA ARG A 251 -13.80 29.56 -16.70
C ARG A 251 -14.27 29.78 -18.14
N THR A 252 -14.24 28.73 -18.96
CA THR A 252 -15.02 28.70 -20.19
C THR A 252 -16.47 28.51 -19.76
N GLN A 253 -17.26 29.57 -19.90
CA GLN A 253 -18.70 29.43 -20.01
C GLN A 253 -18.95 28.60 -21.28
N SER A 254 -19.28 27.33 -21.12
CA SER A 254 -19.96 26.54 -22.14
C SER A 254 -21.21 26.02 -21.48
N SER A 255 -22.27 26.80 -21.61
CA SER A 255 -23.64 26.39 -21.37
C SER A 255 -24.01 25.34 -22.42
N ASP A 256 -23.75 24.07 -22.13
CA ASP A 256 -24.44 22.96 -22.79
C ASP A 256 -24.72 21.88 -21.74
N ILE A 257 -25.92 22.02 -21.17
CA ILE A 257 -26.56 21.03 -20.33
C ILE A 257 -27.12 19.97 -21.30
N HIS A 258 -26.42 18.86 -21.48
CA HIS A 258 -27.08 17.66 -22.01
C HIS A 258 -27.83 16.97 -20.87
N ILE A 259 -29.11 17.33 -20.79
CA ILE A 259 -30.16 16.59 -20.09
C ILE A 259 -30.23 15.19 -20.71
N TRP A 260 -30.06 14.16 -19.89
CA TRP A 260 -30.37 12.78 -20.28
C TRP A 260 -31.90 12.66 -20.39
N PRO A 261 -32.49 12.31 -21.54
CA PRO A 261 -33.94 12.21 -21.64
C PRO A 261 -34.43 10.98 -20.89
N SER A 262 -35.41 11.21 -20.03
CA SER A 262 -36.26 10.19 -19.42
C SER A 262 -36.98 9.41 -20.54
N SER A 263 -36.80 8.09 -20.58
CA SER A 263 -37.68 7.21 -21.34
C SER A 263 -38.32 6.21 -20.37
N SER A 264 -39.64 6.37 -20.29
CA SER A 264 -40.69 5.44 -19.89
C SER A 264 -40.34 4.08 -19.29
N VAL A 265 -40.99 3.86 -18.14
CA VAL A 265 -41.25 2.60 -17.45
C VAL A 265 -41.79 1.51 -18.39
N SER A 266 -41.12 0.36 -18.37
CA SER A 266 -41.73 -0.96 -18.43
C SER A 266 -40.96 -1.90 -17.49
N GLN A 267 -41.71 -2.64 -16.67
CA GLN A 267 -41.27 -3.44 -15.51
C GLN A 267 -40.41 -4.69 -15.86
N PRO A 268 -39.82 -5.42 -14.88
CA PRO A 268 -38.39 -5.73 -14.86
C PRO A 268 -38.05 -7.18 -15.23
N SER A 269 -37.08 -7.37 -16.10
CA SER A 269 -36.29 -8.61 -16.13
C SER A 269 -35.02 -8.41 -15.30
N LYS A 270 -34.84 -9.24 -14.27
CA LYS A 270 -33.64 -9.32 -13.41
C LYS A 270 -32.36 -9.26 -14.26
N LEU A 271 -31.59 -8.19 -14.13
CA LEU A 271 -30.24 -8.08 -14.66
C LEU A 271 -29.24 -8.47 -13.56
N ASP A 272 -28.47 -9.52 -13.87
CA ASP A 272 -27.38 -10.07 -13.08
C ASP A 272 -26.18 -9.11 -13.06
N PRO A 273 -25.63 -8.72 -11.88
CA PRO A 273 -24.47 -7.83 -11.77
C PRO A 273 -23.17 -8.37 -12.38
N ASN A 274 -23.11 -9.64 -12.77
CA ASN A 274 -21.91 -10.28 -13.33
C ASN A 274 -21.83 -10.31 -14.87
N SER A 275 -22.74 -9.63 -15.59
CA SER A 275 -22.76 -9.70 -17.06
C SER A 275 -21.67 -8.89 -17.78
N LEU A 276 -20.80 -8.17 -17.07
CA LEU A 276 -19.77 -7.32 -17.67
C LEU A 276 -18.42 -8.00 -17.92
N PHE A 277 -18.25 -9.25 -17.52
CA PHE A 277 -17.03 -10.02 -17.82
C PHE A 277 -17.36 -11.50 -18.07
N LYS A 278 -17.61 -11.86 -19.33
CA LYS A 278 -17.43 -13.24 -19.82
C LYS A 278 -16.30 -13.27 -20.86
N PRO A 279 -15.36 -14.22 -20.78
CA PRO A 279 -14.37 -14.43 -21.83
C PRO A 279 -15.04 -15.08 -23.06
N PRO A 280 -14.58 -14.78 -24.30
CA PRO A 280 -15.22 -15.31 -25.49
C PRO A 280 -14.92 -16.80 -25.65
N SER A 281 -15.97 -17.60 -25.82
CA SER A 281 -15.89 -18.99 -26.24
C SER A 281 -15.50 -19.08 -27.73
N HIS A 282 -14.59 -20.00 -28.04
CA HIS A 282 -14.19 -20.33 -29.40
C HIS A 282 -15.40 -20.76 -30.24
N SER A 283 -15.69 -20.00 -31.29
CA SER A 283 -16.40 -20.51 -32.47
C SER A 283 -15.70 -19.98 -33.72
N THR A 284 -15.34 -20.93 -34.58
CA THR A 284 -14.67 -20.71 -35.85
C THR A 284 -15.66 -20.16 -36.87
N SER A 285 -15.46 -18.91 -37.32
CA SER A 285 -16.14 -18.40 -38.52
C SER A 285 -15.24 -17.47 -39.32
N ARG A 286 -14.66 -18.06 -40.36
CA ARG A 286 -14.38 -17.55 -41.71
C ARG A 286 -14.22 -16.02 -41.89
N VAL A 287 -12.99 -15.65 -42.20
CA VAL A 287 -12.52 -14.35 -42.69
C VAL A 287 -13.37 -13.84 -43.86
N ARG A 288 -13.87 -12.60 -43.74
CA ARG A 288 -14.07 -11.68 -44.88
C ARG A 288 -13.53 -10.31 -44.51
N SER A 289 -12.56 -9.88 -45.31
CA SER A 289 -11.91 -8.58 -45.27
C SER A 289 -12.92 -7.47 -45.58
N ALA A 290 -12.95 -6.43 -44.75
CA ALA A 290 -13.47 -5.12 -45.11
C ALA A 290 -12.66 -4.07 -44.35
N ASP A 291 -11.93 -3.26 -45.13
CA ASP A 291 -11.17 -2.11 -44.68
C ASP A 291 -12.10 -1.06 -44.05
N HIS A 292 -11.87 -0.72 -42.79
CA HIS A 292 -12.31 0.56 -42.24
C HIS A 292 -11.30 1.09 -41.22
N SER A 293 -10.61 2.15 -41.63
CA SER A 293 -9.77 3.00 -40.80
C SER A 293 -10.61 3.67 -39.71
N THR A 294 -10.75 3.04 -38.56
CA THR A 294 -11.47 3.63 -37.41
C THR A 294 -10.58 4.65 -36.71
N SER A 295 -10.84 5.93 -36.95
CA SER A 295 -10.32 7.04 -36.15
C SER A 295 -10.87 6.92 -34.72
N LEU A 296 -10.03 6.51 -33.79
CA LEU A 296 -10.38 6.43 -32.37
C LEU A 296 -10.53 7.84 -31.80
N SER A 297 -11.68 8.12 -31.16
CA SER A 297 -11.93 9.39 -30.48
C SER A 297 -10.95 9.57 -29.31
N PRO A 298 -10.56 10.82 -28.95
CA PRO A 298 -9.61 11.07 -27.86
C PRO A 298 -10.00 10.42 -26.53
N THR A 299 -11.30 10.34 -26.22
CA THR A 299 -11.84 9.69 -25.02
C THR A 299 -11.66 8.17 -25.01
N SER A 300 -11.80 7.50 -26.16
CA SER A 300 -11.60 6.05 -26.26
C SER A 300 -10.14 5.63 -26.04
N ILE A 301 -9.20 6.48 -26.46
CA ILE A 301 -7.76 6.26 -26.27
C ILE A 301 -7.37 6.44 -24.80
N THR A 302 -7.90 7.46 -24.13
CA THR A 302 -7.64 7.72 -22.70
C THR A 302 -8.19 6.61 -21.80
N ASP A 303 -9.36 6.07 -22.15
CA ASP A 303 -9.98 4.96 -21.42
C ASP A 303 -9.20 3.64 -21.62
N SER A 304 -8.75 3.37 -22.84
CA SER A 304 -7.91 2.20 -23.17
C SER A 304 -6.54 2.22 -22.47
N VAL A 305 -5.87 3.39 -22.44
CA VAL A 305 -4.58 3.56 -21.76
C VAL A 305 -4.73 3.46 -20.23
N THR A 306 -5.82 3.97 -19.67
CA THR A 306 -6.10 3.85 -18.24
C THR A 306 -6.40 2.40 -17.86
N SER A 307 -7.15 1.68 -18.69
CA SER A 307 -7.45 0.25 -18.51
C SER A 307 -6.18 -0.62 -18.51
N SER A 308 -5.28 -0.42 -19.49
CA SER A 308 -4.02 -1.18 -19.56
C SER A 308 -3.09 -0.89 -18.38
N LEU A 309 -3.05 0.35 -17.89
CA LEU A 309 -2.29 0.69 -16.67
C LEU A 309 -2.84 0.00 -15.42
N ILE A 310 -4.17 -0.04 -15.27
CA ILE A 310 -4.82 -0.72 -14.14
C ILE A 310 -4.49 -2.22 -14.17
N GLN A 311 -4.67 -2.87 -15.33
CA GLN A 311 -4.37 -4.30 -15.47
C GLN A 311 -2.91 -4.63 -15.15
N TRP A 312 -1.97 -3.84 -15.68
CA TRP A 312 -0.55 -4.00 -15.35
C TRP A 312 -0.29 -3.85 -13.84
N ALA A 313 -0.88 -2.83 -13.20
CA ALA A 313 -0.67 -2.59 -11.78
C ALA A 313 -1.22 -3.73 -10.91
N LEU A 314 -2.41 -4.24 -11.23
CA LEU A 314 -3.00 -5.39 -10.53
C LEU A 314 -2.13 -6.64 -10.66
N ALA A 315 -1.70 -6.97 -11.88
CA ALA A 315 -0.80 -8.10 -12.12
C ALA A 315 0.56 -7.95 -11.40
N TRP A 316 1.12 -6.73 -11.40
CA TRP A 316 2.35 -6.44 -10.67
C TRP A 316 2.17 -6.61 -9.16
N LEU A 317 1.05 -6.14 -8.59
CA LEU A 317 0.74 -6.32 -7.18
C LEU A 317 0.54 -7.80 -6.83
N ASP A 318 -0.15 -8.59 -7.66
CA ASP A 318 -0.31 -10.04 -7.44
C ASP A 318 1.05 -10.78 -7.45
N SER A 319 2.00 -10.32 -8.25
CA SER A 319 3.37 -10.87 -8.25
C SER A 319 4.21 -10.43 -7.03
N THR A 320 3.78 -9.36 -6.34
CA THR A 320 4.56 -8.73 -5.26
C THR A 320 4.02 -9.04 -3.87
N PHE A 321 2.70 -9.07 -3.70
CA PHE A 321 2.04 -9.26 -2.41
C PHE A 321 1.47 -10.68 -2.29
N ASP A 322 1.97 -11.42 -1.31
CA ASP A 322 1.52 -12.76 -0.99
C ASP A 322 0.09 -12.79 -0.47
N LEU A 323 -0.39 -11.72 0.17
CA LEU A 323 -1.79 -11.55 0.60
C LEU A 323 -2.18 -10.06 0.68
N VAL A 324 -3.39 -9.72 0.27
CA VAL A 324 -3.97 -8.39 0.54
C VAL A 324 -5.30 -8.57 1.26
N LEU A 325 -5.36 -8.06 2.48
CA LEU A 325 -6.52 -8.12 3.37
C LEU A 325 -7.60 -7.12 2.91
N VAL A 326 -8.85 -7.35 3.32
CA VAL A 326 -9.97 -6.43 3.06
C VAL A 326 -10.59 -5.98 4.36
N ALA A 327 -10.60 -4.67 4.61
CA ALA A 327 -11.02 -4.07 5.88
C ALA A 327 -12.49 -4.37 6.24
N GLU A 328 -13.36 -4.49 5.25
CA GLU A 328 -14.78 -4.85 5.42
C GLU A 328 -14.97 -6.29 5.93
N TYR A 329 -13.98 -7.17 5.70
CA TYR A 329 -13.95 -8.58 6.11
C TYR A 329 -12.74 -8.81 7.02
N PHE A 330 -12.56 -7.94 8.01
CA PHE A 330 -11.33 -7.87 8.80
C PHE A 330 -11.02 -9.17 9.56
N ASP A 331 -12.02 -9.78 10.20
CA ASP A 331 -11.79 -11.01 10.97
C ASP A 331 -11.51 -12.20 10.05
N GLU A 332 -12.23 -12.32 8.92
CA GLU A 332 -11.96 -13.30 7.88
C GLU A 332 -10.53 -13.14 7.33
N SER A 333 -10.13 -11.89 7.07
CA SER A 333 -8.80 -11.54 6.61
C SER A 333 -7.71 -11.94 7.62
N LEU A 334 -7.93 -11.72 8.92
CA LEU A 334 -6.98 -12.12 9.96
C LEU A 334 -6.85 -13.64 10.09
N VAL A 335 -7.94 -14.39 9.94
CA VAL A 335 -7.87 -15.87 9.93
C VAL A 335 -7.06 -16.37 8.74
N LEU A 336 -7.29 -15.81 7.55
CA LEU A 336 -6.55 -16.17 6.34
C LEU A 336 -5.07 -15.74 6.42
N LEU A 337 -4.79 -14.62 7.09
CA LEU A 337 -3.42 -14.20 7.37
C LEU A 337 -2.73 -15.18 8.33
N ALA A 338 -3.39 -15.56 9.43
CA ALA A 338 -2.82 -16.52 10.38
C ALA A 338 -2.48 -17.85 9.70
N ASP A 339 -3.38 -18.37 8.89
CA ASP A 339 -3.14 -19.59 8.12
C ASP A 339 -1.97 -19.44 7.13
N ALA A 340 -1.92 -18.33 6.37
CA ALA A 340 -0.84 -18.07 5.42
C ALA A 340 0.54 -17.90 6.08
N LEU A 341 0.58 -17.46 7.34
CA LEU A 341 1.81 -17.27 8.11
C LEU A 341 2.20 -18.50 8.96
N CYS A 342 1.42 -19.59 8.94
CA CYS A 342 1.52 -20.70 9.89
C CYS A 342 1.42 -20.23 11.37
N TRP A 343 0.60 -19.21 11.65
CA TRP A 343 0.38 -18.65 12.98
C TRP A 343 -0.86 -19.23 13.66
N GLY A 344 -0.87 -19.20 14.99
CA GLY A 344 -2.05 -19.50 15.78
C GLY A 344 -3.06 -18.34 15.76
N LEU A 345 -4.31 -18.60 16.15
CA LEU A 345 -5.29 -17.52 16.28
C LEU A 345 -4.87 -16.51 17.36
N ASP A 346 -4.23 -16.96 18.44
CA ASP A 346 -3.73 -16.08 19.51
C ASP A 346 -2.63 -15.10 19.07
N ASP A 347 -2.01 -15.33 17.91
CA ASP A 347 -1.02 -14.42 17.29
C ASP A 347 -1.67 -13.29 16.48
N VAL A 348 -2.95 -13.45 16.13
CA VAL A 348 -3.74 -12.43 15.39
C VAL A 348 -4.94 -11.90 16.20
N VAL A 349 -5.08 -12.30 17.46
CA VAL A 349 -6.02 -11.67 18.39
C VAL A 349 -5.42 -10.39 18.94
N GLY A 350 -6.18 -9.30 18.81
CA GLY A 350 -5.82 -8.01 19.39
C GLY A 350 -7.03 -7.08 19.44
N PHE A 351 -6.84 -5.95 20.12
CA PHE A 351 -7.84 -4.88 20.16
C PHE A 351 -7.82 -4.04 18.90
N VAL A 352 -8.97 -3.47 18.55
CA VAL A 352 -9.08 -2.60 17.38
C VAL A 352 -8.49 -1.24 17.72
N HIS A 353 -7.43 -0.86 17.03
CA HIS A 353 -6.74 0.41 17.23
C HIS A 353 -7.15 1.45 16.19
N ASN A 354 -7.07 2.72 16.57
CA ASN A 354 -7.43 3.88 15.73
C ASN A 354 -8.90 3.94 15.26
N ALA A 355 -9.81 3.41 16.08
CA ALA A 355 -11.25 3.58 15.87
C ALA A 355 -11.66 5.03 16.17
N GLN A 356 -12.41 5.67 15.26
CA GLN A 356 -12.95 7.01 15.47
C GLN A 356 -14.27 6.96 16.24
N ALA A 357 -14.46 7.86 17.21
CA ALA A 357 -15.68 7.97 18.01
C ALA A 357 -16.95 8.18 17.14
N THR A 358 -16.81 8.92 16.05
CA THR A 358 -17.87 9.16 15.06
C THR A 358 -18.20 7.91 14.22
N GLY A 359 -17.22 7.02 14.02
CA GLY A 359 -17.42 5.75 13.31
C GLY A 359 -18.26 4.76 14.11
N MET A 360 -18.09 4.69 15.43
CA MET A 360 -18.86 3.77 16.29
C MET A 360 -20.37 4.09 16.32
N LYS A 361 -20.74 5.36 16.14
CA LYS A 361 -22.15 5.78 16.01
C LYS A 361 -22.82 5.20 14.75
N ASN A 362 -22.05 4.94 13.69
CA ASN A 362 -22.53 4.33 12.45
C ASN A 362 -22.40 2.79 12.44
N VAL A 363 -21.59 2.20 13.32
CA VAL A 363 -21.33 0.73 13.38
C VAL A 363 -22.44 -0.05 14.09
N LYS A 364 -23.31 0.60 14.88
CA LYS A 364 -24.53 -0.06 15.41
C LYS A 364 -25.52 -0.52 14.32
N GLY A 365 -25.25 -0.25 13.04
CA GLY A 365 -26.10 -0.64 11.91
C GLY A 365 -25.48 -1.57 10.86
N HIS A 366 -24.38 -2.30 11.12
CA HIS A 366 -23.76 -3.21 10.13
C HIS A 366 -23.64 -4.65 10.62
N LYS A 367 -24.70 -5.18 11.25
CA LYS A 367 -24.94 -6.64 11.30
C LYS A 367 -26.00 -6.97 10.25
N GLY A 368 -25.57 -7.64 9.19
CA GLY A 368 -26.44 -8.12 8.12
C GLY A 368 -26.71 -7.05 7.06
N VAL A 369 -26.58 -7.46 5.80
CA VAL A 369 -27.06 -6.71 4.63
C VAL A 369 -28.54 -6.39 4.84
N LYS A 370 -28.84 -5.20 5.34
CA LYS A 370 -30.12 -4.53 5.14
C LYS A 370 -29.83 -3.15 4.58
N ASP A 371 -30.28 -3.01 3.35
CA ASP A 371 -30.11 -1.91 2.42
C ASP A 371 -30.88 -0.65 2.88
N HIS A 372 -30.50 -0.09 4.03
CA HIS A 372 -31.13 1.10 4.65
C HIS A 372 -30.24 2.34 4.63
N GLY A 373 -29.21 2.39 3.78
CA GLY A 373 -28.60 3.66 3.41
C GLY A 373 -29.58 4.44 2.55
N GLY A 374 -29.91 5.67 2.94
CA GLY A 374 -30.82 6.50 2.14
C GLY A 374 -30.30 6.66 0.71
N ILE A 375 -31.17 7.00 -0.25
CA ILE A 375 -30.77 7.22 -1.67
C ILE A 375 -29.56 8.18 -1.77
N LYS A 376 -29.51 9.18 -0.89
CA LYS A 376 -28.41 10.15 -0.78
C LYS A 376 -27.07 9.49 -0.40
N ASP A 377 -27.07 8.51 0.50
CA ASP A 377 -25.86 7.81 0.94
C ASP A 377 -25.31 6.91 -0.16
N LYS A 378 -26.18 6.19 -0.88
CA LYS A 378 -25.80 5.38 -2.05
C LYS A 378 -25.17 6.24 -3.15
N GLN A 379 -25.78 7.39 -3.44
CA GLN A 379 -25.25 8.33 -4.44
C GLN A 379 -23.90 8.91 -4.01
N LEU A 380 -23.73 9.25 -2.74
CA LEU A 380 -22.47 9.74 -2.19
C LEU A 380 -21.37 8.67 -2.29
N ALA A 381 -21.68 7.42 -1.95
CA ALA A 381 -20.76 6.30 -2.08
C ALA A 381 -20.35 6.05 -3.55
N ALA A 382 -21.30 6.09 -4.48
CA ALA A 382 -21.02 5.96 -5.91
C ALA A 382 -20.09 7.08 -6.41
N ARG A 383 -20.32 8.34 -6.01
CA ARG A 383 -19.44 9.47 -6.34
C ARG A 383 -18.04 9.30 -5.73
N ALA A 384 -17.94 8.79 -4.51
CA ALA A 384 -16.66 8.54 -3.86
C ALA A 384 -15.83 7.47 -4.59
N ARG A 385 -16.47 6.36 -5.00
CA ARG A 385 -15.82 5.29 -5.78
C ARG A 385 -15.43 5.78 -7.18
N ALA A 386 -16.29 6.56 -7.84
CA ALA A 386 -15.99 7.14 -9.15
C ALA A 386 -14.82 8.14 -9.10
N TRP A 387 -14.75 8.98 -8.05
CA TRP A 387 -13.64 9.90 -7.86
C TRP A 387 -12.32 9.17 -7.55
N ASN A 388 -12.40 8.10 -6.76
CA ASN A 388 -11.29 7.23 -6.40
C ASN A 388 -11.30 5.93 -7.23
N ASN A 389 -11.42 6.07 -8.55
CA ASN A 389 -11.60 4.94 -9.47
C ASN A 389 -10.44 3.94 -9.47
N LEU A 390 -9.20 4.39 -9.22
CA LEU A 390 -8.04 3.50 -9.15
C LEU A 390 -8.06 2.68 -7.86
N ASP A 391 -8.44 3.29 -6.74
CA ASP A 391 -8.65 2.57 -5.48
C ASP A 391 -9.84 1.60 -5.59
N TRP A 392 -10.88 1.95 -6.37
CA TRP A 392 -12.00 1.06 -6.62
C TRP A 392 -11.56 -0.20 -7.38
N ALA A 393 -10.70 -0.05 -8.39
CA ALA A 393 -10.12 -1.19 -9.09
C ALA A 393 -9.30 -2.10 -8.14
N LEU A 394 -8.47 -1.53 -7.27
CA LEU A 394 -7.74 -2.28 -6.25
C LEU A 394 -8.69 -3.05 -5.32
N TYR A 395 -9.72 -2.38 -4.81
CA TYR A 395 -10.67 -2.99 -3.88
C TYR A 395 -11.41 -4.17 -4.51
N VAL A 396 -11.95 -4.01 -5.73
CA VAL A 396 -12.68 -5.07 -6.43
C VAL A 396 -11.78 -6.29 -6.66
N HIS A 397 -10.56 -6.07 -7.14
CA HIS A 397 -9.59 -7.14 -7.41
C HIS A 397 -9.23 -7.93 -6.14
N PHE A 398 -8.83 -7.24 -5.07
CA PHE A 398 -8.41 -7.93 -3.85
C PHE A 398 -9.58 -8.48 -3.03
N ASN A 399 -10.79 -7.94 -3.18
CA ASN A 399 -11.99 -8.57 -2.62
C ASN A 399 -12.24 -9.93 -3.29
N HIS A 400 -12.14 -10.03 -4.62
CA HIS A 400 -12.23 -11.30 -5.32
C HIS A 400 -11.12 -12.27 -4.87
N SER A 401 -9.86 -11.83 -4.86
CA SER A 401 -8.70 -12.64 -4.44
C SER A 401 -8.83 -13.15 -2.99
N LEU A 402 -9.38 -12.34 -2.07
CA LEU A 402 -9.66 -12.75 -0.69
C LEU A 402 -10.70 -13.88 -0.65
N TRP A 403 -11.80 -13.74 -1.38
CA TRP A 403 -12.86 -14.76 -1.37
C TRP A 403 -12.44 -16.05 -2.10
N ASP A 404 -11.60 -15.97 -3.12
CA ASP A 404 -10.99 -17.17 -3.72
C ASP A 404 -10.15 -17.93 -2.69
N ARG A 405 -9.41 -17.21 -1.83
CA ARG A 405 -8.66 -17.82 -0.72
C ARG A 405 -9.57 -18.39 0.35
N ALA A 406 -10.65 -17.70 0.68
CA ALA A 406 -11.66 -18.18 1.63
C ALA A 406 -12.33 -19.48 1.14
N ASP A 407 -12.59 -19.61 -0.16
CA ASP A 407 -13.10 -20.85 -0.75
C ASP A 407 -12.07 -21.99 -0.66
N ARG A 408 -10.79 -21.73 -0.95
CA ARG A 408 -9.71 -22.71 -0.79
C ARG A 408 -9.48 -23.14 0.67
N TYR A 409 -9.56 -22.20 1.61
CA TYR A 409 -9.48 -22.48 3.05
C TYR A 409 -10.69 -23.31 3.54
N GLY A 410 -11.84 -23.15 2.89
CA GLY A 410 -13.12 -23.73 3.24
C GLY A 410 -13.99 -22.76 4.04
N ARG A 411 -15.14 -22.35 3.46
CA ARG A 411 -16.07 -21.36 4.05
C ARG A 411 -16.55 -21.72 5.46
N VAL A 412 -16.86 -22.99 5.71
CA VAL A 412 -17.32 -23.47 7.04
C VAL A 412 -16.20 -23.41 8.07
N ARG A 413 -14.99 -23.85 7.70
CA ARG A 413 -13.79 -23.77 8.54
C ARG A 413 -13.48 -22.31 8.87
N LEU A 414 -13.56 -21.42 7.88
CA LEU A 414 -13.33 -19.98 8.05
C LEU A 414 -14.31 -19.37 9.05
N ALA A 415 -15.61 -19.64 8.88
CA ALA A 415 -16.64 -19.15 9.80
C ALA A 415 -16.41 -19.61 11.24
N SER A 416 -16.02 -20.88 11.44
CA SER A 416 -15.68 -21.43 12.76
C SER A 416 -14.45 -20.74 13.37
N ALA A 417 -13.38 -20.55 12.60
CA ALA A 417 -12.18 -19.86 13.04
C ALA A 417 -12.43 -18.38 13.38
N VAL A 418 -13.25 -17.69 12.59
CA VAL A 418 -13.69 -16.31 12.87
C VAL A 418 -14.49 -16.23 14.17
N ALA A 419 -15.42 -17.18 14.41
CA ALA A 419 -16.17 -17.22 15.65
C ALA A 419 -15.24 -17.41 16.87
N LYS A 420 -14.25 -18.30 16.77
CA LYS A 420 -13.22 -18.50 17.81
C LYS A 420 -12.39 -17.24 18.04
N LEU A 421 -11.93 -16.59 16.97
CA LEU A 421 -11.18 -15.34 17.03
C LEU A 421 -11.96 -14.25 17.78
N ARG A 422 -13.23 -14.06 17.43
CA ARG A 422 -14.14 -13.09 18.09
C ARG A 422 -14.38 -13.42 19.55
N ALA A 423 -14.62 -14.68 19.88
CA ALA A 423 -14.81 -15.13 21.26
C ALA A 423 -13.56 -14.86 22.11
N ARG A 424 -12.37 -15.17 21.57
CA ARG A 424 -11.08 -14.93 22.24
C ARG A 424 -10.82 -13.44 22.46
N ARG A 425 -11.06 -12.60 21.45
CA ARG A 425 -10.98 -11.14 21.57
C ARG A 425 -11.93 -10.60 22.65
N SER A 426 -13.16 -11.11 22.69
CA SER A 426 -14.14 -10.71 23.72
C SER A 426 -13.70 -11.11 25.12
N ALA A 427 -13.17 -12.33 25.29
CA ALA A 427 -12.66 -12.80 26.58
C ALA A 427 -11.50 -11.91 27.08
N LEU A 428 -10.54 -11.58 26.21
CA LEU A 428 -9.45 -10.66 26.54
C LEU A 428 -9.96 -9.25 26.85
N ALA A 429 -10.94 -8.73 26.10
CA ALA A 429 -11.53 -7.43 26.40
C ALA A 429 -12.20 -7.42 27.78
N SER A 430 -12.96 -8.47 28.10
CA SER A 430 -13.58 -8.63 29.42
C SER A 430 -12.55 -8.81 30.54
N HIS A 431 -11.41 -9.44 30.29
CA HIS A 431 -10.34 -9.61 31.27
C HIS A 431 -9.55 -8.31 31.49
N CYS A 432 -9.10 -7.68 30.40
CA CYS A 432 -8.16 -6.56 30.44
C CYS A 432 -8.81 -5.19 30.66
N LEU A 433 -9.99 -4.94 30.09
CA LEU A 433 -10.49 -3.59 29.90
C LEU A 433 -11.56 -3.21 30.93
N LEU A 434 -11.43 -2.01 31.49
CA LEU A 434 -12.50 -1.38 32.26
C LEU A 434 -13.68 -1.08 31.33
N GLY A 435 -14.85 -1.67 31.60
CA GLY A 435 -16.03 -1.57 30.74
C GLY A 435 -16.00 -2.43 29.47
N GLY A 436 -14.93 -3.21 29.24
CA GLY A 436 -14.86 -4.19 28.15
C GLY A 436 -14.79 -3.61 26.72
N ALA A 437 -14.63 -2.30 26.56
CA ALA A 437 -14.69 -1.64 25.25
C ALA A 437 -13.76 -0.42 25.17
N ALA A 438 -13.56 0.08 23.95
CA ALA A 438 -12.84 1.32 23.71
C ALA A 438 -13.64 2.53 24.22
N VAL A 439 -12.95 3.50 24.82
CA VAL A 439 -13.52 4.71 25.43
C VAL A 439 -12.97 5.98 24.80
N ASP A 440 -13.66 7.10 25.07
CA ASP A 440 -13.20 8.42 24.65
C ASP A 440 -11.84 8.77 25.28
N PRO A 441 -10.91 9.41 24.55
CA PRO A 441 -9.59 9.76 25.08
C PRO A 441 -9.61 10.62 26.35
N GLY A 442 -10.68 11.40 26.60
CA GLY A 442 -10.84 12.15 27.85
C GLY A 442 -10.99 11.27 29.09
N GLN A 443 -11.38 10.01 28.93
CA GLN A 443 -11.54 9.04 30.03
C GLN A 443 -10.23 8.27 30.33
N ILE A 444 -9.19 8.45 29.51
CA ILE A 444 -7.94 7.70 29.62
C ILE A 444 -6.91 8.54 30.39
N ALA A 445 -6.84 8.31 31.71
CA ALA A 445 -5.90 9.02 32.58
C ALA A 445 -4.44 8.64 32.32
N ASN A 446 -4.16 7.38 31.94
CA ASN A 446 -2.81 6.94 31.64
C ASN A 446 -2.36 7.47 30.27
N LEU A 447 -1.42 8.42 30.28
CA LEU A 447 -0.88 9.04 29.06
C LEU A 447 -0.17 8.06 28.12
N GLN A 448 0.37 6.95 28.64
CA GLN A 448 1.00 5.89 27.82
C GLN A 448 -0.01 5.08 27.02
N LEU A 449 -1.27 5.05 27.45
CA LEU A 449 -2.37 4.36 26.78
C LEU A 449 -3.29 5.31 26.01
N ARG A 450 -3.08 6.63 26.13
CA ARG A 450 -3.91 7.64 25.45
C ARG A 450 -3.49 7.74 23.97
N PRO A 451 -4.38 7.41 23.01
CA PRO A 451 -4.04 7.50 21.60
C PRO A 451 -3.72 8.93 21.18
N PHE A 452 -2.82 9.08 20.21
CA PHE A 452 -2.57 10.37 19.58
C PHE A 452 -3.84 10.90 18.90
N GLN A 453 -4.20 12.14 19.21
CA GLN A 453 -5.41 12.76 18.70
C GLN A 453 -5.09 13.60 17.46
N PHE A 454 -5.80 13.35 16.37
CA PHE A 454 -5.62 14.07 15.12
C PHE A 454 -6.92 14.15 14.31
N GLY A 455 -7.12 15.28 13.64
CA GLY A 455 -8.33 15.55 12.87
C GLY A 455 -9.54 15.86 13.75
N ALA A 456 -10.73 15.88 13.16
CA ALA A 456 -11.95 16.29 13.85
C ALA A 456 -12.65 15.17 14.64
N GLY A 457 -12.34 13.91 14.36
CA GLY A 457 -12.94 12.75 15.04
C GLY A 457 -11.99 12.20 16.09
N GLY A 458 -12.36 12.30 17.38
CA GLY A 458 -11.58 11.73 18.48
C GLY A 458 -11.28 10.25 18.26
N VAL A 459 -10.03 9.87 18.52
CA VAL A 459 -9.54 8.49 18.41
C VAL A 459 -9.74 7.79 19.76
N LEU A 460 -10.56 6.75 19.76
CA LEU A 460 -10.86 5.96 20.95
C LEU A 460 -9.65 5.14 21.39
N GLY A 461 -9.54 4.91 22.69
CA GLY A 461 -8.49 4.08 23.30
C GLY A 461 -9.04 3.20 24.41
N TYR A 462 -8.15 2.69 25.26
CA TYR A 462 -8.47 1.65 26.23
C TYR A 462 -8.05 2.05 27.64
N VAL A 463 -8.86 1.64 28.62
CA VAL A 463 -8.54 1.76 30.05
C VAL A 463 -8.44 0.34 30.61
N LEU A 464 -7.31 0.04 31.27
CA LEU A 464 -7.11 -1.27 31.88
C LEU A 464 -7.89 -1.40 33.19
N LYS A 465 -8.29 -2.63 33.54
CA LYS A 465 -8.84 -2.94 34.86
C LYS A 465 -7.79 -2.75 35.95
N LYS A 466 -8.23 -2.38 37.15
CA LYS A 466 -7.40 -2.34 38.35
C LYS A 466 -7.27 -3.77 38.93
N GLY A 467 -6.15 -4.04 39.61
CA GLY A 467 -5.94 -5.33 40.32
C GLY A 467 -5.58 -6.51 39.42
N LEU A 468 -5.13 -6.27 38.19
CA LEU A 468 -4.55 -7.32 37.34
C LEU A 468 -3.27 -7.88 37.99
N SER A 469 -3.04 -9.19 37.84
CA SER A 469 -1.75 -9.77 38.21
C SER A 469 -0.61 -9.10 37.41
N PRO A 470 0.66 -9.15 37.86
CA PRO A 470 1.76 -8.56 37.09
C PRO A 470 1.85 -9.07 35.65
N GLN A 471 1.63 -10.38 35.45
CA GLN A 471 1.63 -11.02 34.12
C GLN A 471 0.44 -10.56 33.27
N ASP A 472 -0.76 -10.52 33.85
CA ASP A 472 -1.94 -10.03 33.15
C ASP A 472 -1.82 -8.55 32.79
N HIS A 473 -1.26 -7.74 33.69
CA HIS A 473 -1.05 -6.32 33.44
C HIS A 473 -0.15 -6.12 32.24
N GLU A 474 0.97 -6.85 32.16
CA GLU A 474 1.89 -6.78 31.03
C GLU A 474 1.20 -7.16 29.70
N GLU A 475 0.48 -8.29 29.65
CA GLU A 475 -0.21 -8.72 28.43
C GLU A 475 -1.35 -7.78 28.03
N CYS A 476 -2.14 -7.31 29.00
CA CYS A 476 -3.23 -6.37 28.74
C CYS A 476 -2.70 -5.00 28.29
N GLU A 477 -1.62 -4.51 28.88
CA GLU A 477 -0.95 -3.29 28.46
C GLU A 477 -0.40 -3.44 27.04
N ARG A 478 0.18 -4.60 26.72
CA ARG A 478 0.66 -4.95 25.37
C ARG A 478 -0.46 -4.81 24.33
N LEU A 479 -1.64 -5.38 24.61
CA LEU A 479 -2.81 -5.33 23.73
C LEU A 479 -3.39 -3.91 23.58
N ALA A 480 -3.35 -3.12 24.66
CA ALA A 480 -3.98 -1.80 24.75
C ALA A 480 -3.08 -0.63 24.30
N THR A 481 -1.75 -0.80 24.27
CA THR A 481 -0.80 0.27 23.95
C THR A 481 -0.98 0.74 22.48
N PRO A 482 -1.22 2.05 22.23
CA PRO A 482 -1.39 2.55 20.87
C PRO A 482 -0.09 2.50 20.05
N GLU A 483 -0.23 2.45 18.72
CA GLU A 483 0.87 2.29 17.74
C GLU A 483 2.11 3.16 17.99
N LEU A 484 1.95 4.46 18.28
CA LEU A 484 3.09 5.37 18.42
C LEU A 484 3.90 5.06 19.68
N GLN A 485 3.20 4.88 20.80
CA GLN A 485 3.81 4.50 22.08
C GLN A 485 4.44 3.12 22.00
N TYR A 486 3.80 2.16 21.32
CA TYR A 486 4.37 0.82 21.14
C TYR A 486 5.64 0.87 20.28
N LYS A 487 5.64 1.66 19.18
CA LYS A 487 6.84 1.89 18.38
C LYS A 487 7.98 2.45 19.24
N ASP A 488 7.71 3.39 20.13
CA ASP A 488 8.74 3.96 21.01
C ASP A 488 9.27 2.95 22.03
N LYS A 489 8.43 2.04 22.55
CA LYS A 489 8.87 0.89 23.36
C LYS A 489 9.81 -0.03 22.56
N LEU A 490 9.44 -0.39 21.33
CA LEU A 490 10.28 -1.21 20.43
C LEU A 490 11.59 -0.52 20.07
N ASP A 491 11.55 0.79 19.81
CA ASP A 491 12.74 1.59 19.49
C ASP A 491 13.73 1.61 20.66
N ALA A 492 13.23 1.84 21.88
CA ALA A 492 14.06 1.83 23.08
C ALA A 492 14.67 0.43 23.36
N LYS A 493 13.91 -0.64 23.11
CA LYS A 493 14.38 -2.04 23.26
C LYS A 493 15.46 -2.39 22.25
N GLN A 494 15.30 -1.98 20.99
CA GLN A 494 16.21 -2.33 19.90
C GLN A 494 17.44 -1.41 19.82
N PHE A 495 17.32 -0.16 20.25
CA PHE A 495 18.37 0.86 20.20
C PHE A 495 18.57 1.52 21.58
N PRO A 496 19.07 0.77 22.57
CA PRO A 496 19.32 1.32 23.91
C PRO A 496 20.32 2.48 23.82
N LYS A 497 20.04 3.57 24.55
CA LYS A 497 21.02 4.66 24.69
C LYS A 497 22.23 4.11 25.44
N ALA A 498 23.43 4.38 24.94
CA ALA A 498 24.65 4.07 25.69
C ALA A 498 24.56 4.73 27.07
N ILE A 499 24.75 3.93 28.13
CA ILE A 499 24.85 4.44 29.49
C ILE A 499 26.06 5.37 29.49
N GLN A 500 25.85 6.66 29.74
CA GLN A 500 26.96 7.55 30.07
C GLN A 500 27.51 7.03 31.41
N SER A 501 28.67 6.37 31.38
CA SER A 501 29.43 6.10 32.60
C SER A 501 29.58 7.42 33.35
N PRO A 502 29.43 7.46 34.68
CA PRO A 502 29.64 8.68 35.44
C PRO A 502 31.11 9.08 35.29
N SER A 503 31.38 10.02 34.39
CA SER A 503 32.67 10.66 34.26
C SER A 503 32.91 11.44 35.54
N HIS A 504 33.85 10.96 36.33
CA HIS A 504 34.64 11.66 37.35
C HIS A 504 34.01 12.90 37.99
N LEU A 505 33.72 12.78 39.29
CA LEU A 505 33.61 13.92 40.20
C LEU A 505 34.73 14.94 39.89
N PRO A 506 34.44 16.23 39.71
CA PRO A 506 35.49 17.24 39.76
C PRO A 506 36.08 17.24 41.16
N ASN A 507 37.40 17.02 41.24
CA ASN A 507 38.18 17.15 42.46
C ASN A 507 37.84 18.46 43.18
N ALA A 508 37.57 18.35 44.47
CA ALA A 508 37.52 19.46 45.39
C ALA A 508 38.87 20.19 45.37
N THR A 509 38.89 21.40 44.82
CA THR A 509 40.02 22.32 44.96
C THR A 509 39.95 22.99 46.32
N SER A 510 40.93 22.69 47.16
CA SER A 510 41.25 23.36 48.42
C SER A 510 41.50 24.87 48.20
N PRO A 511 41.12 25.75 49.14
CA PRO A 511 41.40 27.18 49.03
C PRO A 511 42.84 27.50 49.41
N GLY A 512 43.57 28.15 48.50
CA GLY A 512 44.88 28.77 48.76
C GLY A 512 44.74 30.15 49.43
N PRO A 513 45.80 30.65 50.12
CA PRO A 513 45.70 31.70 51.12
C PRO A 513 45.69 33.13 50.54
N LYS A 514 45.11 34.05 51.32
CA LYS A 514 45.11 35.51 51.10
C LYS A 514 46.53 36.08 51.11
N GLY A 515 46.78 37.08 50.26
CA GLY A 515 47.95 37.95 50.33
C GLY A 515 47.83 39.15 49.37
N SER A 516 47.87 40.35 49.97
CA SER A 516 47.90 41.73 49.42
C SER A 516 46.71 42.24 48.62
#